data_AF-A0AAD7BLX8-F1
#
_entry.id   AF-A0AAD7BLX8-F1
#
_cell.length_a   1.000
_cell.length_b   1.000
_cell.length_c   1.000
_cell.angle_alpha   90.00
_cell.angle_beta   90.00
_cell.angle_gamma   90.00
#
_symmetry.space_group_name_H-M   'P 1'
#
loop_
_entity.id
_entity.type
_entity.pdbx_description
1 polymer ?
#
loop_
_entity_poly.entity_id
_entity_poly.type
_entity_poly.pdbx_seq_one_letter_code
_entity_poly.pdbx_strand_id
1 'polypeptide(L)'
;MSYISRRLLRSSLLIMVSLVAADNLDCTGIGMDWYITMVGETPCVTYQNLRRICDAEFAVGIMSVNTPPDYCADQVADCCCNSVSFGLSMLCLKCVLVSAFRNGIDARVGAYQTYLNGSSLSHCRNPVFQGLPTNIQTAVCNEKIKINNDLYSFDAWTNGAWY
;
A
#
# COMPACT_ATOMS: atom_id res chain seq x y z
N MET A 1 -25.20 -32.31 -58.15
CA MET A 1 -25.23 -32.16 -56.67
C MET A 1 -23.84 -32.40 -56.14
N SER A 2 -23.22 -31.40 -55.51
CA SER A 2 -22.27 -31.51 -54.39
C SER A 2 -21.69 -30.12 -54.08
N TYR A 3 -22.00 -29.62 -52.88
CA TYR A 3 -21.71 -28.27 -52.39
C TYR A 3 -20.29 -28.19 -51.82
N ILE A 4 -19.56 -27.11 -52.17
CA ILE A 4 -18.29 -26.72 -51.57
C ILE A 4 -18.56 -26.10 -50.20
N SER A 5 -18.14 -26.76 -49.13
CA SER A 5 -18.24 -26.29 -47.74
C SER A 5 -17.14 -25.27 -47.44
N ARG A 6 -17.53 -23.99 -47.28
CA ARG A 6 -16.66 -22.93 -46.79
C ARG A 6 -16.53 -23.02 -45.27
N ARG A 7 -15.36 -23.38 -44.77
CA ARG A 7 -15.05 -23.32 -43.33
C ARG A 7 -14.89 -21.86 -42.90
N LEU A 8 -15.86 -21.34 -42.16
CA LEU A 8 -15.79 -20.06 -41.47
C LEU A 8 -14.87 -20.20 -40.24
N LEU A 9 -13.70 -19.55 -40.28
CA LEU A 9 -12.87 -19.32 -39.10
C LEU A 9 -13.56 -18.29 -38.20
N ARG A 10 -14.19 -18.76 -37.12
CA ARG A 10 -14.66 -17.91 -36.02
C ARG A 10 -13.44 -17.39 -35.26
N SER A 11 -13.10 -16.12 -35.46
CA SER A 11 -12.14 -15.42 -34.59
C SER A 11 -12.86 -15.09 -33.28
N SER A 12 -12.53 -15.82 -32.21
CA SER A 12 -13.06 -15.57 -30.87
C SER A 12 -12.34 -14.37 -30.28
N LEU A 13 -13.00 -13.21 -30.24
CA LEU A 13 -12.54 -12.02 -29.55
C LEU A 13 -12.70 -12.24 -28.04
N LEU A 14 -11.61 -12.52 -27.32
CA LEU A 14 -11.59 -12.57 -25.86
C LEU A 14 -11.62 -11.13 -25.33
N ILE A 15 -12.76 -10.72 -24.77
CA ILE A 15 -12.88 -9.44 -24.05
C ILE A 15 -12.16 -9.61 -22.71
N MET A 16 -10.98 -9.01 -22.57
CA MET A 16 -10.31 -8.85 -21.27
C MET A 16 -11.11 -7.84 -20.46
N VAL A 17 -11.95 -8.32 -19.53
CA VAL A 17 -12.59 -7.48 -18.53
C VAL A 17 -11.54 -7.16 -17.47
N SER A 18 -11.02 -5.94 -17.46
CA SER A 18 -10.19 -5.45 -16.35
C SER A 18 -11.08 -5.27 -15.13
N LEU A 19 -10.79 -6.01 -14.06
CA LEU A 19 -11.40 -5.76 -12.74
C LEU A 19 -10.75 -4.49 -12.19
N VAL A 20 -11.48 -3.38 -12.16
CA VAL A 20 -11.02 -2.17 -11.46
C VAL A 20 -11.27 -2.41 -9.97
N ALA A 21 -10.19 -2.58 -9.18
CA ALA A 21 -10.29 -2.61 -7.73
C ALA A 21 -10.80 -1.25 -7.23
N ALA A 22 -11.81 -1.25 -6.36
CA ALA A 22 -12.28 -0.03 -5.71
C ALA A 22 -11.21 0.45 -4.72
N ASP A 23 -10.73 1.68 -4.91
CA ASP A 23 -9.68 2.29 -4.10
C ASP A 23 -10.26 3.17 -2.99
N ASN A 24 -9.74 3.04 -1.77
CA ASN A 24 -10.11 3.86 -0.60
C ASN A 24 -9.05 4.94 -0.38
N LEU A 25 -9.05 5.95 -1.26
CA LEU A 25 -8.05 7.02 -1.26
C LEU A 25 -8.50 8.29 -0.54
N ASP A 26 -9.80 8.47 -0.40
CA ASP A 26 -10.38 9.67 0.20
C ASP A 26 -10.17 9.68 1.72
N CYS A 27 -9.67 10.81 2.24
CA CYS A 27 -9.65 11.03 3.68
C CYS A 27 -11.01 11.53 4.15
N THR A 28 -11.72 10.65 4.86
CA THR A 28 -12.97 11.00 5.56
C THR A 28 -12.74 11.27 7.05
N GLY A 29 -11.56 10.91 7.57
CA GLY A 29 -11.11 11.17 8.92
C GLY A 29 -10.58 12.58 9.15
N ILE A 30 -10.34 12.91 10.42
CA ILE A 30 -9.79 14.21 10.84
C ILE A 30 -8.32 14.08 11.24
N GLY A 31 -7.55 15.17 11.13
CA GLY A 31 -6.19 15.25 11.64
C GLY A 31 -5.10 14.78 10.68
N MET A 32 -5.42 14.58 9.39
CA MET A 32 -4.45 14.35 8.31
C MET A 32 -4.11 15.60 7.49
N ASP A 33 -4.68 16.76 7.87
CA ASP A 33 -4.44 18.04 7.21
C ASP A 33 -2.95 18.40 7.15
N TRP A 34 -2.18 18.08 8.18
CA TRP A 34 -0.73 18.31 8.20
C TRP A 34 -0.02 17.55 7.07
N TYR A 35 -0.41 16.29 6.83
CA TYR A 35 0.20 15.46 5.80
C TYR A 35 -0.22 15.97 4.42
N ILE A 36 -1.52 16.21 4.25
CA ILE A 36 -2.08 16.73 2.98
C ILE A 36 -1.46 18.09 2.63
N THR A 37 -1.27 18.97 3.61
CA THR A 37 -0.67 20.30 3.39
C THR A 37 0.81 20.19 3.01
N MET A 38 1.57 19.29 3.63
CA MET A 38 3.01 19.15 3.35
C MET A 38 3.30 18.35 2.07
N VAL A 39 2.52 17.31 1.81
CA VAL A 39 2.76 16.36 0.71
C VAL A 39 1.97 16.74 -0.54
N GLY A 40 0.76 17.27 -0.37
CA GLY A 40 -0.16 17.66 -1.45
C GLY A 40 -1.17 16.56 -1.84
N GLU A 41 -1.18 15.43 -1.16
CA GLU A 41 -2.09 14.30 -1.37
C GLU A 41 -2.39 13.57 -0.04
N THR A 42 -3.35 12.65 -0.05
CA THR A 42 -3.67 11.86 1.15
C THR A 42 -2.58 10.82 1.42
N PRO A 43 -2.38 10.39 2.69
CA PRO A 43 -1.47 9.29 2.99
C PRO A 43 -1.84 7.99 2.25
N CYS A 44 -3.12 7.77 1.96
CA CYS A 44 -3.58 6.62 1.18
C CYS A 44 -3.13 6.67 -0.27
N VAL A 45 -3.18 7.85 -0.91
CA VAL A 45 -2.64 8.04 -2.26
C VAL A 45 -1.13 7.76 -2.26
N THR A 46 -0.39 8.33 -1.30
CA THR A 46 1.06 8.06 -1.20
C THR A 46 1.36 6.59 -0.97
N TYR A 47 0.60 5.93 -0.07
CA TYR A 47 0.74 4.50 0.21
C TYR A 47 0.50 3.68 -1.06
N GLN A 48 -0.59 3.93 -1.77
CA GLN A 48 -0.90 3.25 -3.02
C GLN A 48 0.22 3.42 -4.06
N ASN A 49 0.70 4.65 -4.25
CA ASN A 49 1.74 4.95 -5.24
C ASN A 49 3.07 4.27 -4.89
N LEU A 50 3.45 4.23 -3.61
CA LEU A 50 4.64 3.51 -3.16
C LEU A 50 4.56 2.02 -3.51
N ARG A 51 3.41 1.39 -3.24
CA ARG A 51 3.18 -0.04 -3.49
C ARG A 51 3.13 -0.34 -5.00
N ARG A 52 2.57 0.59 -5.78
CA ARG A 52 2.51 0.52 -7.25
C ARG A 52 3.84 0.51 -7.98
N ILE A 53 4.93 0.90 -7.32
CA ILE A 53 6.29 0.69 -7.86
C ILE A 53 6.56 -0.81 -8.09
N CYS A 54 6.04 -1.68 -7.21
CA CYS A 54 6.27 -3.12 -7.25
C CYS A 54 5.08 -3.92 -7.78
N ASP A 55 3.88 -3.39 -7.62
CA ASP A 55 2.64 -4.00 -8.10
C ASP A 55 1.72 -2.93 -8.71
N ALA A 56 1.79 -2.76 -10.03
CA ALA A 56 1.03 -1.73 -10.74
C ALA A 56 -0.50 -1.83 -10.55
N GLU A 57 -1.02 -2.99 -10.18
CA GLU A 57 -2.44 -3.21 -9.93
C GLU A 57 -2.82 -2.97 -8.46
N PHE A 58 -1.85 -2.73 -7.57
CA PHE A 58 -2.10 -2.48 -6.16
C PHE A 58 -3.12 -1.33 -5.99
N ALA A 59 -4.14 -1.60 -5.19
CA ALA A 59 -5.14 -0.65 -4.80
C ALA A 59 -5.36 -0.73 -3.30
N VAL A 60 -5.45 0.43 -2.64
CA VAL A 60 -5.75 0.48 -1.21
C VAL A 60 -7.20 0.06 -1.00
N GLY A 61 -7.39 -1.08 -0.36
CA GLY A 61 -8.72 -1.58 0.02
C GLY A 61 -9.26 -0.91 1.30
N ILE A 62 -10.38 -1.46 1.79
CA ILE A 62 -10.90 -1.10 3.12
C ILE A 62 -9.88 -1.54 4.18
N MET A 63 -9.38 -0.59 4.97
CA MET A 63 -8.37 -0.86 5.99
C MET A 63 -8.97 -1.50 7.25
N SER A 64 -8.23 -2.45 7.83
CA SER A 64 -8.59 -3.08 9.09
C SER A 64 -8.35 -2.14 10.27
N VAL A 65 -9.32 -2.03 11.18
CA VAL A 65 -9.14 -1.32 12.46
C VAL A 65 -8.31 -2.13 13.47
N ASN A 66 -8.15 -3.43 13.24
CA ASN A 66 -7.18 -4.24 13.97
C ASN A 66 -5.81 -3.97 13.37
N THR A 67 -4.85 -3.54 14.19
CA THR A 67 -3.52 -3.14 13.74
C THR A 67 -2.58 -4.34 13.63
N PRO A 68 -1.78 -4.45 12.55
CA PRO A 68 -1.65 -3.47 11.46
C PRO A 68 -2.85 -3.47 10.48
N PRO A 69 -3.16 -2.32 9.85
CA PRO A 69 -4.34 -2.16 8.98
C PRO A 69 -4.26 -2.94 7.67
N ASP A 70 -3.04 -3.29 7.27
CA ASP A 70 -2.69 -4.00 6.05
C ASP A 70 -1.52 -4.95 6.34
N TYR A 71 -1.17 -5.78 5.37
CA TYR A 71 -0.04 -6.69 5.41
C TYR A 71 0.79 -6.54 4.15
N CYS A 72 2.11 -6.69 4.28
CA CYS A 72 2.99 -6.80 3.12
C CYS A 72 2.79 -8.16 2.46
N ALA A 73 2.04 -8.18 1.35
CA ALA A 73 1.71 -9.40 0.60
C ALA A 73 2.05 -9.32 -0.90
N ASP A 74 2.72 -8.25 -1.35
CA ASP A 74 3.05 -8.06 -2.77
C ASP A 74 4.04 -9.10 -3.25
N GLN A 75 3.89 -9.52 -4.52
CA GLN A 75 4.82 -10.44 -5.16
C GLN A 75 6.27 -9.92 -5.11
N VAL A 76 6.48 -8.62 -5.30
CA VAL A 76 7.78 -7.95 -5.13
C VAL A 76 7.74 -7.15 -3.83
N ALA A 77 8.37 -7.69 -2.79
CA ALA A 77 8.13 -7.26 -1.43
C ALA A 77 8.89 -5.97 -1.04
N ASP A 78 9.87 -5.50 -1.83
CA ASP A 78 10.70 -4.33 -1.51
C ASP A 78 9.88 -3.06 -1.21
N CYS A 79 8.73 -2.87 -1.89
CA CYS A 79 7.86 -1.71 -1.70
C CYS A 79 7.03 -1.74 -0.40
N CYS A 80 6.93 -2.89 0.28
CA CYS A 80 6.29 -2.99 1.59
C CYS A 80 7.15 -3.53 2.73
N CYS A 81 8.25 -4.21 2.48
CA CYS A 81 9.12 -4.72 3.53
C CYS A 81 10.00 -3.62 4.11
N ASN A 82 9.40 -2.50 4.51
CA ASN A 82 10.10 -1.33 5.00
C ASN A 82 9.22 -0.51 5.97
N SER A 83 9.84 0.23 6.87
CA SER A 83 9.11 0.98 7.90
C SER A 83 8.25 2.10 7.29
N VAL A 84 8.72 2.77 6.25
CA VAL A 84 7.98 3.86 5.59
C VAL A 84 6.61 3.39 5.09
N SER A 85 6.55 2.22 4.46
CA SER A 85 5.31 1.60 3.96
C SER A 85 4.35 1.24 5.10
N PHE A 86 4.88 0.70 6.21
CA PHE A 86 4.10 0.48 7.42
C PHE A 86 3.52 1.79 7.99
N GLY A 87 4.35 2.82 8.14
CA GLY A 87 3.89 4.12 8.65
C GLY A 87 2.84 4.78 7.75
N LEU A 88 3.01 4.69 6.43
CA LEU A 88 2.01 5.14 5.46
C LEU A 88 0.69 4.36 5.59
N SER A 89 0.74 3.04 5.85
CA SER A 89 -0.47 2.26 6.09
C SER A 89 -1.21 2.72 7.35
N MET A 90 -0.49 3.06 8.42
CA MET A 90 -1.07 3.58 9.67
C MET A 90 -1.68 4.98 9.50
N LEU A 91 -1.00 5.85 8.73
CA LEU A 91 -1.55 7.16 8.38
C LEU A 91 -2.77 7.05 7.45
N CYS A 92 -2.74 6.11 6.51
CA CYS A 92 -3.88 5.85 5.65
C CYS A 92 -5.07 5.31 6.45
N LEU A 93 -4.85 4.44 7.45
CA LEU A 93 -5.91 4.01 8.36
C LEU A 93 -6.55 5.21 9.04
N LYS A 94 -5.75 6.12 9.60
CA LYS A 94 -6.26 7.37 10.21
C LYS A 94 -7.05 8.23 9.22
N CYS A 95 -6.60 8.28 7.96
CA CYS A 95 -7.26 9.01 6.87
C CYS A 95 -8.65 8.45 6.54
N VAL A 96 -8.81 7.13 6.45
CA VAL A 96 -10.10 6.50 6.08
C VAL A 96 -11.06 6.28 7.24
N LEU A 97 -10.58 6.39 8.49
CA LEU A 97 -11.42 6.23 9.67
C LEU A 97 -12.32 7.44 9.91
N VAL A 98 -13.63 7.21 9.89
CA VAL A 98 -14.63 8.21 10.26
C VAL A 98 -14.45 8.59 11.75
N SER A 99 -14.64 9.88 12.05
CA SER A 99 -14.39 10.69 13.28
C SER A 99 -14.48 10.08 14.70
N ALA A 100 -14.90 8.83 14.90
CA ALA A 100 -14.92 8.14 16.19
C ALA A 100 -13.52 7.94 16.80
N PHE A 101 -12.46 7.91 15.98
CA PHE A 101 -11.06 7.70 16.41
C PHE A 101 -10.21 8.96 16.19
N ARG A 102 -10.60 10.09 16.82
CA ARG A 102 -9.99 11.41 16.60
C ARG A 102 -8.46 11.46 16.69
N ASN A 103 -7.84 10.58 17.46
CA ASN A 103 -6.41 10.58 17.70
C ASN A 103 -5.63 9.64 16.74
N GLY A 104 -6.31 8.78 15.98
CA GLY A 104 -5.71 7.62 15.30
C GLY A 104 -5.88 6.34 16.12
N ILE A 105 -5.41 5.22 15.57
CA ILE A 105 -5.38 3.92 16.26
C ILE A 105 -3.93 3.54 16.48
N ASP A 106 -3.56 3.35 17.74
CA ASP A 106 -2.23 2.88 18.12
C ASP A 106 -2.03 1.42 17.68
N ALA A 107 -0.79 1.10 17.31
CA ALA A 107 -0.38 -0.27 17.08
C ALA A 107 0.52 -0.74 18.22
N ARG A 108 0.19 -1.90 18.80
CA ARG A 108 0.97 -2.46 19.92
C ARG A 108 2.36 -2.89 19.45
N VAL A 109 3.23 -3.13 20.42
CA VAL A 109 4.50 -3.84 20.23
C VAL A 109 4.28 -5.09 19.36
N GLY A 110 5.10 -5.25 18.32
CA GLY A 110 4.99 -6.35 17.37
C GLY A 110 4.18 -6.04 16.11
N ALA A 111 3.54 -4.88 16.01
CA ALA A 111 2.65 -4.57 14.88
C ALA A 111 3.40 -4.46 13.56
N TYR A 112 4.57 -3.82 13.53
CA TYR A 112 5.41 -3.78 12.33
C TYR A 112 5.85 -5.19 11.92
N GLN A 113 6.26 -6.03 12.86
CA GLN A 113 6.61 -7.43 12.58
C GLN A 113 5.42 -8.21 12.04
N THR A 114 4.22 -7.93 12.54
CA THR A 114 2.97 -8.52 12.07
C THR A 114 2.66 -8.05 10.64
N TYR A 115 2.89 -6.77 10.33
CA TYR A 115 2.76 -6.18 8.99
C TYR A 115 3.71 -6.86 7.99
N LEU A 116 4.96 -7.08 8.38
CA LEU A 116 5.99 -7.73 7.56
C LEU A 116 5.72 -9.23 7.30
N ASN A 117 5.17 -9.92 8.30
CA ASN A 117 4.96 -11.37 8.23
C ASN A 117 3.69 -11.76 7.46
N GLY A 118 2.81 -10.81 7.16
CA GLY A 118 1.57 -11.05 6.44
C GLY A 118 0.88 -12.35 6.86
N SER A 119 0.59 -13.21 5.88
CA SER A 119 0.11 -14.57 6.07
C SER A 119 1.22 -15.65 5.97
N SER A 120 2.49 -15.26 5.80
CA SER A 120 3.64 -16.18 5.69
C SER A 120 4.90 -15.58 6.30
N LEU A 121 5.47 -16.30 7.28
CA LEU A 121 6.66 -15.92 8.07
C LEU A 121 7.95 -15.67 7.25
N SER A 122 7.94 -15.84 5.93
CA SER A 122 9.11 -15.69 5.06
C SER A 122 8.96 -14.65 3.94
N HIS A 123 7.89 -13.85 3.94
CA HIS A 123 7.64 -12.90 2.85
C HIS A 123 8.67 -11.76 2.84
N CYS A 124 8.79 -11.06 3.95
CA CYS A 124 9.85 -10.08 4.18
C CYS A 124 11.12 -10.74 4.72
N ARG A 125 11.97 -11.25 3.83
CA ARG A 125 13.26 -11.87 4.23
C ARG A 125 14.26 -10.86 4.80
N ASN A 126 14.35 -9.67 4.20
CA ASN A 126 15.30 -8.62 4.57
C ASN A 126 14.58 -7.27 4.70
N PRO A 127 13.74 -7.08 5.73
CA PRO A 127 12.99 -5.84 5.88
C PRO A 127 13.92 -4.67 6.27
N VAL A 128 13.59 -3.48 5.77
CA VAL A 128 14.26 -2.22 6.13
C VAL A 128 13.52 -1.58 7.30
N PHE A 129 14.10 -1.69 8.50
CA PHE A 129 13.50 -1.19 9.74
C PHE A 129 13.46 0.33 9.86
N GLN A 130 14.21 1.05 9.01
CA GLN A 130 14.23 2.51 9.00
C GLN A 130 14.40 3.01 7.57
N GLY A 131 13.36 3.66 7.04
CA GLY A 131 13.39 4.24 5.70
C GLY A 131 12.97 3.26 4.61
N LEU A 132 13.59 3.40 3.43
CA LEU A 132 13.32 2.62 2.22
C LEU A 132 14.57 1.86 1.76
N PRO A 133 14.42 0.70 1.10
CA PRO A 133 15.48 0.10 0.30
C PRO A 133 15.99 1.08 -0.76
N THR A 134 17.29 1.04 -1.10
CA THR A 134 17.90 2.02 -2.02
C THR A 134 17.27 2.04 -3.42
N ASN A 135 16.88 0.88 -3.95
CA ASN A 135 16.17 0.76 -5.23
C ASN A 135 14.78 1.41 -5.15
N ILE A 136 14.05 1.22 -4.05
CA ILE A 136 12.74 1.84 -3.84
C ILE A 136 12.88 3.34 -3.61
N GLN A 137 13.88 3.80 -2.86
CA GLN A 137 14.17 5.22 -2.70
C GLN A 137 14.42 5.89 -4.05
N THR A 138 15.19 5.24 -4.93
CA THR A 138 15.46 5.72 -6.29
C THR A 138 14.18 5.79 -7.12
N ALA A 139 13.33 4.77 -7.05
CA ALA A 139 12.04 4.74 -7.75
C ALA A 139 11.09 5.84 -7.23
N VAL A 140 10.98 6.03 -5.91
CA VAL A 140 10.21 7.12 -5.28
C VAL A 140 10.64 8.48 -5.81
N CYS A 141 11.96 8.72 -5.95
CA CYS A 141 12.47 9.95 -6.54
C CYS A 141 12.10 10.09 -8.02
N ASN A 142 12.23 9.02 -8.81
CA ASN A 142 11.93 9.03 -10.25
C ASN A 142 10.45 9.26 -10.55
N GLU A 143 9.57 8.60 -9.78
CA GLU A 143 8.11 8.72 -9.86
C GLU A 143 7.57 9.98 -9.17
N LYS A 144 8.45 10.78 -8.55
CA LYS A 144 8.12 12.02 -7.83
C LYS A 144 7.11 11.80 -6.69
N ILE A 145 7.16 10.62 -6.07
CA ILE A 145 6.33 10.30 -4.92
C ILE A 145 6.89 11.09 -3.73
N LYS A 146 6.07 11.95 -3.17
CA LYS A 146 6.44 12.76 -1.99
C LYS A 146 6.07 11.99 -0.73
N ILE A 147 7.03 11.84 0.18
CA ILE A 147 6.83 11.18 1.46
C ILE A 147 7.38 12.11 2.54
N ASN A 148 6.63 12.34 3.61
CA ASN A 148 7.10 13.18 4.71
C ASN A 148 8.33 12.55 5.40
N ASN A 149 9.34 13.38 5.73
CA ASN A 149 10.59 12.94 6.34
C ASN A 149 10.44 12.28 7.72
N ASP A 150 9.36 12.59 8.44
CA ASP A 150 9.06 11.96 9.73
C ASP A 150 8.88 10.44 9.57
N LEU A 151 8.39 9.99 8.40
CA LEU A 151 8.25 8.56 8.09
C LEU A 151 9.60 7.84 7.86
N TYR A 152 10.68 8.58 7.59
CA TYR A 152 12.03 8.01 7.47
C TYR A 152 12.77 7.95 8.81
N SER A 153 12.29 8.73 9.79
CA SER A 153 12.94 8.87 11.09
C SER A 153 12.17 8.19 12.22
N PHE A 154 10.92 7.76 11.99
CA PHE A 154 10.19 7.02 13.01
C PHE A 154 10.82 5.66 13.29
N ASP A 155 10.84 5.35 14.58
CA ASP A 155 11.57 4.26 15.18
C ASP A 155 10.70 2.97 15.16
N ALA A 156 10.69 2.27 14.02
CA ALA A 156 10.08 0.94 13.95
C ALA A 156 10.99 -0.16 14.57
N TRP A 157 12.29 0.12 14.79
CA TRP A 157 13.27 -0.87 15.26
C TRP A 157 13.10 -1.23 16.74
N THR A 158 12.46 -0.39 17.57
CA THR A 158 12.52 -0.60 19.03
C THR A 158 11.64 -1.76 19.42
N ASN A 159 10.39 -1.72 18.94
CA ASN A 159 9.39 -2.74 19.26
C ASN A 159 8.31 -2.87 18.18
N GLY A 160 8.41 -2.13 17.06
CA GLY A 160 7.41 -2.16 15.98
C GLY A 160 6.04 -1.58 16.34
N ALA A 161 5.93 -0.80 17.41
CA ALA A 161 4.70 -0.09 17.78
C ALA A 161 4.48 1.18 16.94
N TRP A 162 3.25 1.71 16.98
CA TRP A 162 2.85 2.97 16.35
C TRP A 162 1.96 3.77 17.29
N TYR A 163 2.19 5.09 17.38
CA TYR A 163 1.47 6.04 18.24
C TYR A 163 1.25 7.37 17.52
#